data_AF-A0A7C2FK24-F1
#
_entry.id   AF-A0A7C2FK24-F1
#
_cell.length_a   1.000
_cell.length_b   1.000
_cell.length_c   1.000
_cell.angle_alpha   90.00
_cell.angle_beta   90.00
_cell.angle_gamma   90.00
#
_symmetry.space_group_name_H-M   'P 1'
#
loop_
_entity.id
_entity.type
_entity.pdbx_description
1 polymer ?
#
loop_
_entity_poly.entity_id
_entity_poly.type
_entity_poly.pdbx_seq_one_letter_code
_entity_poly.pdbx_strand_id
1 'polypeptide(L)' 'MVYIQSATLNGKTLNRAWITHAEVISGGILKLVMGPSKSTWGSDRSNWPLSLSKGTFPPGI' A
#
# COMPACT_ATOMS: atom_id res chain seq x y z
N MET A 1 15.92 11.40 6.65
CA MET A 1 14.56 11.12 6.14
C MET A 1 14.45 9.64 5.88
N VAL A 2 13.30 9.02 6.17
CA VAL A 2 13.15 7.57 6.07
C VAL A 2 11.92 7.27 5.22
N TYR A 3 12.12 6.53 4.14
CA TYR A 3 11.08 6.15 3.19
C TYR A 3 11.09 4.63 2.98
N ILE A 4 9.91 4.06 2.74
CA ILE A 4 9.78 2.64 2.39
C ILE A 4 10.08 2.50 0.90
N GLN A 5 11.10 1.73 0.55
CA GLN A 5 11.45 1.39 -0.84
C GLN A 5 10.61 0.26 -1.38
N SER A 6 10.35 -0.75 -0.56
CA SER A 6 9.52 -1.90 -0.90
C SER A 6 9.04 -2.60 0.37
N ALA A 7 7.96 -3.36 0.26
CA ALA A 7 7.50 -4.23 1.34
C ALA A 7 7.13 -5.61 0.80
N THR A 8 7.30 -6.63 1.64
CA THR A 8 6.82 -7.98 1.39
C THR A 8 6.02 -8.47 2.59
N LEU A 9 4.89 -9.10 2.31
CA LEU A 9 4.04 -9.75 3.31
C LEU A 9 4.09 -11.26 3.05
N ASN A 10 4.59 -12.03 4.01
CA ASN A 10 4.72 -13.49 3.88
C ASN A 10 5.49 -13.92 2.63
N GLY A 11 6.52 -13.16 2.26
CA GLY A 11 7.32 -13.40 1.05
C GLY A 11 6.70 -12.92 -0.26
N LYS A 12 5.46 -12.42 -0.25
CA LYS A 12 4.81 -11.83 -1.42
C LYS A 12 5.05 -10.32 -1.45
N THR A 13 5.43 -9.78 -2.60
CA THR A 13 5.60 -8.34 -2.79
C THR A 13 4.28 -7.61 -2.52
N LEU A 14 4.29 -6.71 -1.54
CA LEU A 14 3.14 -5.91 -1.15
C LEU A 14 3.32 -4.52 -1.75
N ASN A 15 2.68 -4.20 -2.88
CA ASN A 15 2.78 -2.88 -3.53
C ASN A 15 1.74 -1.86 -3.04
N ARG A 16 1.04 -2.16 -1.94
CA ARG A 16 -0.02 -1.35 -1.34
C ARG A 16 0.35 -0.95 0.09
N ALA A 17 -0.07 0.24 0.51
CA ALA A 17 0.20 0.78 1.84
C ALA A 17 -0.86 0.38 2.89
N TRP A 18 -1.56 -0.74 2.69
CA TRP A 18 -2.59 -1.25 3.60
C TRP A 18 -2.64 -2.77 3.56
N ILE A 19 -3.04 -3.37 4.68
CA ILE A 19 -3.22 -4.81 4.86
C ILE A 19 -4.64 -5.07 5.35
N THR A 20 -5.20 -6.22 4.97
CA THR A 20 -6.55 -6.62 5.39
C THR A 20 -6.54 -7.26 6.77
N HIS A 21 -7.68 -7.24 7.45
CA HIS A 21 -7.81 -7.93 8.74
C HIS A 21 -7.49 -9.43 8.63
N ALA A 22 -7.91 -10.08 7.53
CA ALA A 22 -7.60 -11.47 7.25
C ALA A 22 -6.08 -11.74 7.16
N GLU A 23 -5.31 -10.82 6.58
CA GLU A 23 -3.84 -10.93 6.50
C GLU A 23 -3.17 -10.77 7.86
N VAL A 24 -3.74 -9.96 8.76
CA VAL A 24 -3.26 -9.83 10.14
C VAL A 24 -3.57 -11.10 10.93
N ILE A 25 -4.79 -11.64 10.81
CA ILE A 25 -5.22 -12.87 11.51
C ILE A 25 -4.46 -14.09 11.00
N SER A 26 -4.17 -14.16 9.71
CA SER A 26 -3.40 -15.26 9.11
C SER A 26 -1.99 -15.38 9.69
N GLY A 27 -1.50 -14.35 10.40
CA GLY A 27 -0.15 -14.30 10.92
C GLY A 27 0.88 -14.20 9.80
N GLY A 28 2.09 -13.77 10.15
CA GLY A 28 3.09 -13.56 9.12
C GLY A 28 4.27 -12.67 9.45
N ILE A 29 5.07 -12.40 8.42
CA ILE A 29 6.20 -11.48 8.46
C ILE A 29 5.96 -10.39 7.42
N LEU A 30 5.85 -9.15 7.89
CA LEU A 30 5.92 -7.96 7.07
C LEU A 30 7.36 -7.45 7.06
N LYS A 31 8.06 -7.63 5.94
CA LYS A 31 9.41 -7.05 5.77
C LYS A 31 9.29 -5.75 4.99
N LEU A 32 9.80 -4.67 5.58
CA LEU A 32 9.87 -3.34 4.97
C LEU A 32 11.33 -3.02 4.67
N VAL A 33 11.62 -2.66 3.42
CA VAL A 33 12.94 -2.19 3.00
C VAL A 33 12.93 -0.67 3.09
N MET A 34 13.76 -0.13 3.97
CA MET A 34 13.86 1.31 4.21
C MET A 34 15.00 1.92 3.40
N GLY A 35 14.85 3.19 3.01
CA GLY A 35 15.90 3.94 2.33
C GLY A 35 15.77 5.45 2.50
N PRO A 36 16.81 6.22 2.17
CA PRO A 36 16.85 7.67 2.35
C PRO A 36 16.09 8.45 1.26
N SER A 37 15.72 7.81 0.14
CA SER A 37 15.12 8.43 -1.04
C SER A 37 13.62 8.13 -1.16
N LYS A 38 12.84 9.00 -1.83
CA LYS A 38 11.42 8.71 -2.10
C LYS A 38 11.29 7.47 -3.00
N SER A 39 10.33 6.61 -2.69
CA SER A 39 9.96 5.46 -3.52
C SER A 39 8.61 5.67 -4.18
N THR A 40 8.40 5.03 -5.33
CA THR A 40 7.08 4.90 -5.98
C THR A 40 6.22 3.81 -5.33
N TRP A 41 6.77 3.09 -4.36
CA TRP A 41 6.06 2.04 -3.62
C TRP A 41 4.83 2.59 -2.90
N GLY A 42 3.68 1.91 -3.06
CA GLY A 42 2.40 2.34 -2.48
C GLY A 42 1.78 3.59 -3.12
N SER A 43 2.39 4.15 -4.16
CA SER A 43 1.88 5.37 -4.84
C SER A 43 0.92 5.07 -5.99
N ASP A 44 0.71 3.79 -6.32
CA ASP A 44 -0.15 3.39 -7.44
C ASP A 44 -1.63 3.60 -7.09
N ARG A 45 -2.35 4.31 -7.97
CA ARG A 45 -3.77 4.65 -7.78
C ARG A 45 -4.67 3.43 -7.78
N SER A 46 -4.25 2.34 -8.43
CA SER A 46 -4.97 1.06 -8.46
C SER A 46 -4.87 0.33 -7.10
N ASN A 47 -3.83 0.63 -6.32
CA ASN A 47 -3.54 0.01 -5.02
C ASN A 47 -4.07 0.82 -3.84
N TRP A 48 -4.90 1.83 -4.08
CA TRP A 48 -5.52 2.60 -3.01
C TRP A 48 -6.49 1.75 -2.20
N PRO A 49 -6.65 2.03 -0.90
CA PRO A 49 -7.64 1.33 -0.09
C PRO A 49 -9.04 1.58 -0.69
N LEU A 50 -9.91 0.58 -0.54
CA LEU A 50 -11.31 0.69 -0.93
C LEU A 50 -11.95 1.90 -0.26
N SER A 51 -12.27 2.92 -1.07
CA SER A 51 -13.08 4.05 -0.65
C SER A 51 -14.54 3.75 -0.95
N LEU A 52 -15.43 4.19 -0.06
CA LEU A 52 -16.89 4.17 -0.28
C LEU A 52 -17.29 5.01 -1.50
N SER A 53 -16.47 5.99 -1.87
CA SER A 53 -16.54 6.70 -3.14
C SER A 53 -15.44 6.20 -4.07
N LYS A 54 -15.81 5.44 -5.12
CA LYS A 54 -14.98 5.41 -6.33
C LYS A 54 -15.03 6.82 -6.87
N GLY A 55 -13.90 7.52 -6.94
CA GLY A 55 -13.81 8.93 -7.33
C GLY A 55 -14.29 9.17 -8.76
N THR A 56 -15.60 9.17 -8.97
CA THR A 56 -16.29 9.79 -10.09
C THR A 56 -16.88 11.07 -9.52
N PHE A 57 -16.01 12.06 -9.31
CA PHE A 57 -16.49 13.43 -9.19
C PHE A 57 -16.95 13.84 -10.60
N PRO A 58 -18.24 14.11 -10.82
CA PRO A 58 -18.69 14.64 -12.11
C PRO A 58 -17.99 15.99 -12.36
N PRO A 59 -17.50 16.27 -13.58
CA PRO A 59 -17.00 17.60 -13.89
C PRO A 59 -18.20 18.54 -13.99
N GLY A 60 -18.22 19.58 -13.17
CA GLY A 60 -19.07 20.75 -13.38
C GLY A 60 -20.25 20.89 -12.42
N ILE A 61 -20.08 21.80 -11.46
CA ILE A 61 -21.02 22.90 -11.21
C ILE A 61 -20.27 24.20 -11.41
#